data_AF-A0A9N9RDN9-F1
#
_entry.id   AF-A0A9N9RDN9-F1
#
_cell.length_a   1.000
_cell.length_b   1.000
_cell.length_c   1.000
_cell.angle_alpha   90.00
_cell.angle_beta   90.00
_cell.angle_gamma   90.00
#
_symmetry.space_group_name_H-M   'P 1'
#
loop_
_entity.id
_entity.type
_entity.pdbx_description
1 polymer ?
#
loop_
_entity_poly.entity_id
_entity_poly.type
_entity_poly.pdbx_seq_one_letter_code
_entity_poly.pdbx_strand_id
1 'polypeptide(L)'
;MPLMVNPYLSQFCFKKIAIIFLIFFFFFFSSFICATSIFRYKSLPIWLLRFTPLDFYVKIMDTSIQELKKTKQYDLTLDILDALISQDLFRQHQKAEWYSEKSLVLHKIGQYDEAAQVLLDGLKSDLPEEMKDVMRTRVELTAKYAEEKLKTELLQYANKESTLEKNIRGVYLYKQPME
;
A
#
# COMPACT_ATOMS: atom_id res chain seq x y z
N MET A 1 45.41 5.68 -21.26
CA MET A 1 44.62 6.10 -20.07
C MET A 1 43.15 5.87 -20.38
N PRO A 2 42.50 4.86 -19.80
CA PRO A 2 41.07 4.66 -20.02
C PRO A 2 40.28 5.64 -19.14
N LEU A 3 39.39 6.40 -19.78
CA LEU A 3 38.41 7.26 -19.11
C LEU A 3 37.53 6.38 -18.23
N MET A 4 37.63 6.55 -16.90
CA MET A 4 36.72 5.94 -15.95
C MET A 4 35.32 6.51 -16.17
N VAL A 5 34.49 5.80 -16.94
CA VAL A 5 33.06 6.07 -17.05
C VAL A 5 32.45 5.80 -15.68
N ASN A 6 32.04 6.88 -15.00
CA ASN A 6 31.55 6.86 -13.64
C ASN A 6 30.21 6.09 -13.59
N PRO A 7 30.13 4.88 -12.98
CA PRO A 7 28.95 4.01 -13.05
C PRO A 7 27.69 4.65 -12.46
N TYR A 8 27.85 5.64 -11.57
CA TYR A 8 26.76 6.40 -10.97
C TYR A 8 25.96 7.23 -11.98
N LEU A 9 26.60 7.79 -13.02
CA LEU A 9 25.90 8.59 -14.03
C LEU A 9 24.97 7.73 -14.91
N SER A 10 25.34 6.48 -15.17
CA SER A 10 24.50 5.54 -15.92
C SER A 10 23.23 5.13 -15.15
N GLN A 11 23.36 4.89 -13.84
CA GLN A 11 22.21 4.57 -12.98
C GLN A 11 21.25 5.75 -12.81
N PHE A 12 21.77 6.99 -12.75
CA PHE A 12 20.92 8.19 -12.67
C PHE A 12 20.13 8.43 -13.95
N CYS A 13 20.72 8.18 -15.12
CA CYS A 13 20.02 8.34 -16.40
C CYS A 13 18.93 7.27 -16.58
N PHE A 14 19.21 6.02 -16.19
CA PHE A 14 18.24 4.92 -16.26
C PHE A 14 17.03 5.15 -15.34
N LYS A 15 17.25 5.69 -14.13
CA LYS A 15 16.16 6.01 -13.19
C LYS A 15 15.24 7.11 -13.71
N LYS A 16 15.77 8.17 -14.31
CA LYS A 16 14.94 9.24 -14.90
C LYS A 16 14.11 8.73 -16.08
N ILE A 17 14.70 7.91 -16.95
CA ILE A 17 13.98 7.30 -18.09
C ILE A 17 12.90 6.35 -17.58
N ALA A 18 13.17 5.54 -16.56
CA ALA A 18 12.18 4.63 -15.96
C ALA A 18 10.99 5.37 -15.35
N ILE A 19 11.21 6.50 -14.66
CA ILE A 19 10.13 7.32 -14.09
C ILE A 19 9.26 7.94 -15.20
N ILE A 20 9.87 8.45 -16.27
CA ILE A 20 9.13 8.98 -17.43
C ILE A 20 8.31 7.86 -18.09
N PHE A 21 8.89 6.66 -18.21
CA PHE A 21 8.20 5.50 -18.76
C PHE A 21 7.01 5.08 -17.89
N LEU A 22 7.14 5.13 -16.56
CA LEU A 22 6.07 4.83 -15.60
C LEU A 22 4.94 5.85 -15.67
N ILE A 23 5.26 7.15 -15.74
CA ILE A 23 4.27 8.23 -15.89
C ILE A 23 3.54 8.06 -17.23
N PHE A 24 4.28 7.84 -18.32
CA PHE A 24 3.68 7.58 -19.63
C PHE A 24 2.77 6.35 -19.59
N PHE A 25 3.20 5.28 -18.91
CA PHE A 25 2.39 4.07 -18.75
C PHE A 25 1.11 4.34 -17.95
N PHE A 26 1.17 5.12 -16.87
CA PHE A 26 0.01 5.46 -16.05
C PHE A 26 -1.04 6.26 -16.85
N PHE A 27 -0.61 7.28 -17.60
CA PHE A 27 -1.50 8.06 -18.47
C PHE A 27 -2.04 7.25 -19.66
N PHE A 28 -1.19 6.45 -20.29
CA PHE A 28 -1.59 5.58 -21.39
C PHE A 28 -2.60 4.53 -20.92
N PHE A 29 -2.37 3.93 -19.75
CA PHE A 29 -3.24 2.91 -19.18
C PHE A 29 -4.62 3.47 -18.78
N SER A 30 -4.66 4.66 -18.16
CA SER A 30 -5.94 5.35 -17.87
C SER A 30 -6.77 5.58 -19.14
N SER A 31 -6.12 5.68 -20.30
CA SER A 31 -6.77 5.88 -21.59
C SER A 31 -7.13 4.58 -22.32
N PHE A 32 -6.50 3.44 -21.98
CA PHE A 32 -6.60 2.19 -22.76
C PHE A 32 -7.60 1.18 -22.21
N ILE A 33 -8.02 1.29 -20.94
CA ILE A 33 -8.98 0.34 -20.37
C ILE A 33 -10.39 0.64 -20.88
N CYS A 34 -10.74 0.03 -22.02
CA CYS A 34 -12.12 0.00 -22.49
C CYS A 34 -13.00 -0.76 -21.49
N ALA A 35 -14.17 -0.22 -21.13
CA ALA A 35 -15.10 -0.83 -20.16
C ALA A 35 -15.46 -2.30 -20.49
N THR A 36 -15.39 -2.68 -21.77
CA THR A 36 -15.67 -4.05 -22.23
C THR A 36 -14.58 -5.07 -21.87
N SER A 37 -13.32 -4.65 -21.73
CA SER A 37 -12.22 -5.56 -21.33
C SER A 37 -12.25 -5.84 -19.83
N ILE A 38 -12.61 -4.85 -19.00
CA ILE A 38 -12.79 -5.02 -17.55
C ILE A 38 -13.83 -6.10 -17.24
N PHE A 39 -14.95 -6.11 -17.98
CA PHE A 39 -16.04 -7.05 -17.74
C PHE A 39 -15.59 -8.51 -17.91
N ARG A 40 -14.68 -8.78 -18.86
CA ARG A 40 -14.10 -10.12 -19.04
C ARG A 40 -13.30 -10.54 -17.83
N TYR A 41 -12.51 -9.65 -17.25
CA TYR A 41 -11.75 -9.94 -16.04
C TYR A 41 -12.64 -10.20 -14.83
N LYS A 42 -13.75 -9.46 -14.65
CA LYS A 42 -14.71 -9.70 -13.55
C LYS A 42 -15.29 -11.12 -13.55
N SER A 43 -15.38 -11.76 -14.71
CA SER A 43 -15.88 -13.13 -14.84
C SER A 43 -14.86 -14.22 -14.50
N LEU A 44 -13.57 -13.87 -14.38
CA LEU A 44 -12.51 -14.84 -14.10
C LEU A 44 -12.38 -15.13 -12.60
N PRO A 45 -12.06 -16.37 -12.23
CA PRO A 45 -11.76 -16.69 -10.83
C PRO A 45 -10.47 -15.98 -10.37
N ILE A 46 -10.41 -15.64 -9.08
CA ILE A 46 -9.32 -14.85 -8.46
C ILE A 46 -7.93 -15.43 -8.74
N TRP A 47 -7.80 -16.76 -8.78
CA TRP A 47 -6.52 -17.41 -9.04
C TRP A 47 -6.02 -17.17 -10.47
N LEU A 48 -6.92 -17.03 -11.44
CA LEU A 48 -6.59 -16.80 -12.85
C LEU A 48 -6.33 -15.33 -13.14
N LEU A 49 -6.94 -14.42 -12.35
CA LEU A 49 -6.66 -12.98 -12.43
C LEU A 49 -5.16 -12.66 -12.29
N ARG A 50 -4.42 -13.47 -11.52
CA ARG A 50 -2.96 -13.33 -11.30
C ARG A 50 -2.11 -13.46 -12.57
N PHE A 51 -2.65 -14.07 -13.63
CA PHE A 51 -1.96 -14.26 -14.92
C PHE A 51 -2.43 -13.28 -15.99
N THR A 52 -3.22 -12.28 -15.60
CA THR A 52 -3.69 -11.25 -16.52
C THR A 52 -2.68 -10.12 -16.66
N PRO A 53 -2.62 -9.45 -17.83
CA PRO A 53 -1.79 -8.27 -17.99
C PRO A 53 -2.11 -7.17 -16.97
N LEU A 54 -3.39 -7.03 -16.58
CA LEU A 54 -3.84 -6.05 -15.59
C LEU A 54 -3.23 -6.30 -14.20
N ASP A 55 -3.18 -7.55 -13.75
CA ASP A 55 -2.50 -7.87 -12.48
C ASP A 55 -1.02 -7.49 -12.54
N PHE A 56 -0.34 -7.69 -13.68
CA PHE A 56 1.05 -7.28 -13.85
C PHE A 56 1.24 -5.76 -13.73
N TYR A 57 0.33 -4.97 -14.31
CA TYR A 57 0.35 -3.51 -14.17
C TYR A 57 0.16 -3.06 -12.72
N VAL A 58 -0.74 -3.71 -11.99
CA VAL A 58 -0.90 -3.45 -10.55
C VAL A 58 0.40 -3.72 -9.80
N LYS A 59 1.15 -4.79 -10.13
CA LYS A 59 2.48 -5.03 -9.51
C LYS A 59 3.47 -3.92 -9.83
N ILE A 60 3.51 -3.48 -11.09
CA ILE A 60 4.40 -2.40 -11.51
C ILE A 60 4.08 -1.14 -10.71
N MET A 61 2.80 -0.76 -10.61
CA MET A 61 2.37 0.40 -9.81
C MET A 61 2.75 0.24 -8.33
N ASP A 62 2.50 -0.93 -7.74
CA ASP A 62 2.87 -1.25 -6.35
C ASP A 62 4.38 -1.08 -6.10
N THR A 63 5.22 -1.60 -7.01
CA THR A 63 6.68 -1.44 -6.91
C THR A 63 7.12 0.01 -7.14
N SER A 64 6.41 0.76 -8.00
CA SER A 64 6.75 2.15 -8.32
C SER A 64 6.56 3.09 -7.14
N ILE A 65 5.61 2.81 -6.24
CA ILE A 65 5.37 3.59 -5.02
C ILE A 65 6.66 3.72 -4.19
N GLN A 66 7.41 2.63 -4.04
CA GLN A 66 8.66 2.67 -3.25
C GLN A 66 9.75 3.50 -3.92
N GLU A 67 9.82 3.50 -5.26
CA GLU A 67 10.77 4.33 -6.01
C GLU A 67 10.37 5.82 -6.01
N LEU A 68 9.08 6.12 -6.13
CA LEU A 68 8.56 7.49 -6.07
C LEU A 68 8.75 8.12 -4.69
N LYS A 69 8.56 7.33 -3.62
CA LYS A 69 8.86 7.76 -2.25
C LYS A 69 10.34 8.12 -2.05
N LYS A 70 11.27 7.38 -2.68
CA LYS A 70 12.72 7.68 -2.61
C LYS A 70 13.05 8.97 -3.34
N THR A 71 12.37 9.24 -4.45
CA THR A 71 12.55 10.47 -5.23
C THR A 71 11.74 11.66 -4.71
N LYS A 72 11.00 11.48 -3.61
CA LYS A 72 10.13 12.48 -2.96
C LYS A 72 9.03 13.02 -3.88
N GLN A 73 8.62 12.26 -4.89
CA GLN A 73 7.48 12.58 -5.74
C GLN A 73 6.19 12.11 -5.06
N TYR A 74 5.80 12.81 -3.99
CA TYR A 74 4.67 12.40 -3.15
C TYR A 74 3.33 12.55 -3.87
N ASP A 75 3.15 13.59 -4.69
CA ASP A 75 1.91 13.81 -5.44
C ASP A 75 1.55 12.63 -6.34
N LEU A 76 2.50 12.20 -7.20
CA LEU A 76 2.34 11.02 -8.05
C LEU A 76 2.15 9.73 -7.23
N THR A 77 2.76 9.66 -6.05
CA THR A 77 2.59 8.50 -5.17
C THR A 77 1.15 8.43 -4.66
N LEU A 78 0.56 9.56 -4.29
CA LEU A 78 -0.83 9.65 -3.85
C LEU A 78 -1.79 9.31 -4.99
N ASP A 79 -1.56 9.83 -6.20
CA ASP A 79 -2.39 9.52 -7.38
C ASP A 79 -2.43 8.02 -7.68
N ILE A 80 -1.27 7.36 -7.63
CA ILE A 80 -1.17 5.91 -7.84
C ILE A 80 -1.87 5.15 -6.71
N LEU A 81 -1.67 5.56 -5.45
CA LEU A 81 -2.34 4.94 -4.30
C LEU A 81 -3.86 5.08 -4.40
N ASP A 82 -4.37 6.21 -4.88
CA ASP A 82 -5.80 6.42 -5.11
C ASP A 82 -6.36 5.54 -6.22
N ALA A 83 -5.61 5.37 -7.31
CA ALA A 83 -5.95 4.41 -8.35
C ALA A 83 -5.97 2.95 -7.83
N LEU A 84 -5.02 2.58 -6.96
CA LEU A 84 -4.94 1.24 -6.38
C LEU A 84 -6.03 0.97 -5.33
N ILE A 85 -6.41 1.98 -4.54
CA ILE A 85 -7.45 1.86 -3.52
C ILE A 85 -8.85 1.84 -4.14
N SER A 86 -9.07 2.64 -5.19
CA SER A 86 -10.39 2.73 -5.86
C SER A 86 -10.80 1.46 -6.60
N GLN A 87 -9.85 0.62 -7.02
CA GLN A 87 -10.17 -0.64 -7.70
C GLN A 87 -10.61 -1.77 -6.74
N ASP A 88 -11.48 -2.64 -7.26
CA ASP A 88 -12.17 -3.72 -6.53
C ASP A 88 -11.76 -5.14 -6.94
N LEU A 89 -10.88 -5.27 -7.94
CA LEU A 89 -10.63 -6.53 -8.65
C LEU A 89 -9.30 -7.21 -8.28
N PHE A 90 -8.22 -6.44 -8.31
CA PHE A 90 -6.87 -6.97 -8.24
C PHE A 90 -6.30 -6.80 -6.84
N ARG A 91 -5.59 -7.83 -6.37
CA ARG A 91 -4.78 -7.80 -5.15
C ARG A 91 -5.46 -7.17 -3.92
N GLN A 92 -6.74 -7.50 -3.69
CA GLN A 92 -7.51 -6.97 -2.56
C GLN A 92 -6.86 -7.24 -1.19
N HIS A 93 -6.03 -8.29 -1.08
CA HIS A 93 -5.23 -8.58 0.12
C HIS A 93 -4.18 -7.51 0.46
N GLN A 94 -3.71 -6.71 -0.50
CA GLN A 94 -2.76 -5.61 -0.26
C GLN A 94 -3.47 -4.28 0.05
N LYS A 95 -4.79 -4.23 -0.01
CA LYS A 95 -5.54 -2.96 0.09
C LYS A 95 -5.33 -2.26 1.43
N ALA A 96 -5.22 -3.02 2.52
CA ALA A 96 -4.87 -2.47 3.83
C ALA A 96 -3.46 -1.86 3.87
N GLU A 97 -2.49 -2.45 3.16
CA GLU A 97 -1.15 -1.89 3.01
C GLU A 97 -1.18 -0.59 2.23
N TRP A 98 -1.99 -0.49 1.17
CA TRP A 98 -2.14 0.75 0.41
C TRP A 98 -2.77 1.88 1.21
N TYR A 99 -3.82 1.60 1.99
CA TYR A 99 -4.39 2.59 2.93
C TYR A 99 -3.34 3.06 3.95
N SER A 100 -2.61 2.11 4.53
CA SER A 100 -1.53 2.39 5.47
C SER A 100 -0.46 3.27 4.83
N GLU A 101 0.01 2.94 3.62
CA GLU A 101 1.04 3.68 2.88
C GLU A 101 0.57 5.08 2.46
N LYS A 102 -0.67 5.24 1.99
CA LYS A 102 -1.23 6.55 1.67
C LYS A 102 -1.24 7.46 2.90
N SER A 103 -1.69 6.94 4.04
CA SER A 103 -1.65 7.69 5.31
C SER A 103 -0.23 8.14 5.68
N LEU A 104 0.76 7.26 5.51
CA LEU A 104 2.16 7.62 5.80
C LEU A 104 2.70 8.70 4.85
N VAL A 105 2.36 8.64 3.57
CA VAL A 105 2.79 9.67 2.60
C VAL A 105 2.18 11.02 2.97
N LEU A 106 0.88 11.07 3.25
CA LEU A 106 0.17 12.28 3.73
C LEU A 106 0.79 12.83 5.01
N HIS A 107 1.09 11.96 5.97
CA HIS A 107 1.75 12.34 7.21
C HIS A 107 3.15 12.93 6.97
N LYS A 108 3.89 12.47 5.95
CA LYS A 108 5.22 13.00 5.61
C LYS A 108 5.18 14.40 5.00
N ILE A 109 4.11 14.73 4.28
CA ILE A 109 3.91 16.06 3.68
C ILE A 109 3.14 17.02 4.59
N GLY A 110 2.83 16.60 5.82
CA GLY A 110 2.19 17.44 6.83
C GLY A 110 0.67 17.50 6.76
N GLN A 111 0.04 16.68 5.91
CA GLN A 111 -1.42 16.57 5.80
C GLN A 111 -1.96 15.55 6.80
N TYR A 112 -1.91 15.90 8.09
CA TYR A 112 -2.24 14.96 9.18
C TYR A 112 -3.71 14.58 9.23
N ASP A 113 -4.62 15.52 8.97
CA ASP A 113 -6.06 15.25 8.99
C ASP A 113 -6.50 14.36 7.84
N GLU A 114 -5.96 14.59 6.63
CA GLU A 114 -6.18 13.69 5.49
C GLU A 114 -5.59 12.31 5.76
N ALA A 115 -4.40 12.24 6.37
CA ALA A 115 -3.78 10.97 6.75
C ALA A 115 -4.66 10.17 7.74
N ALA A 116 -5.31 10.86 8.67
CA ALA A 116 -6.25 10.28 9.62
C ALA A 116 -7.54 9.80 8.95
N GLN A 117 -8.11 10.60 8.04
CA GLN A 117 -9.30 10.23 7.27
C GLN A 117 -9.07 8.97 6.43
N VAL A 118 -7.94 8.88 5.72
CA VAL A 118 -7.59 7.70 4.92
C VAL A 118 -7.51 6.43 5.79
N LEU A 119 -6.98 6.52 7.01
CA LEU A 119 -6.97 5.37 7.93
C LEU A 119 -8.37 5.02 8.41
N LEU A 120 -9.22 6.00 8.72
CA LEU A 120 -10.60 5.76 9.12
C LEU A 120 -11.39 5.08 8.00
N ASP A 121 -11.24 5.54 6.76
CA ASP A 121 -11.88 4.94 5.58
C ASP A 121 -11.46 3.48 5.42
N GLY A 122 -10.15 3.20 5.54
CA GLY A 122 -9.62 1.84 5.50
C GLY A 122 -10.16 0.97 6.65
N LEU A 123 -10.22 1.49 7.87
CA LEU A 123 -10.71 0.76 9.06
C LEU A 123 -12.24 0.51 9.01
N LYS A 124 -13.00 1.43 8.41
CA LYS A 124 -14.45 1.30 8.19
C LYS A 124 -14.80 0.42 6.99
N SER A 125 -13.87 0.21 6.06
CA SER A 125 -14.11 -0.61 4.87
C SER A 125 -14.32 -2.11 5.19
N ASP A 126 -14.85 -2.84 4.20
CA ASP A 126 -15.15 -4.29 4.26
C ASP A 126 -13.91 -5.21 4.25
N LEU A 127 -12.75 -4.69 4.66
CA LEU A 127 -11.53 -5.50 4.79
C LEU A 127 -11.63 -6.47 5.98
N PRO A 128 -11.04 -7.67 5.87
CA PRO A 128 -10.98 -8.60 6.99
C PRO A 128 -10.19 -7.99 8.15
N GLU A 129 -10.61 -8.31 9.38
CA GLU A 129 -10.09 -7.68 10.60
C GLU A 129 -8.58 -7.86 10.78
N GLU A 130 -8.05 -9.02 10.36
CA GLU A 130 -6.61 -9.32 10.37
C GLU A 130 -5.80 -8.38 9.48
N MET A 131 -6.35 -7.97 8.32
CA MET A 131 -5.65 -7.02 7.44
C MET A 131 -5.66 -5.61 8.02
N LYS A 132 -6.67 -5.28 8.83
CA LYS A 132 -6.77 -3.97 9.49
C LYS A 132 -5.68 -3.75 10.54
N ASP A 133 -5.02 -4.80 11.01
CA ASP A 133 -3.92 -4.70 11.96
C ASP A 133 -2.75 -3.88 11.43
N VAL A 134 -2.45 -4.00 10.13
CA VAL A 134 -1.41 -3.19 9.49
C VAL A 134 -1.71 -1.69 9.63
N MET A 135 -2.98 -1.30 9.52
CA MET A 135 -3.41 0.09 9.69
C MET A 135 -3.39 0.50 11.17
N ARG A 136 -3.81 -0.38 12.09
CA ARG A 136 -3.81 -0.13 13.55
C ARG A 136 -2.45 0.31 14.07
N THR A 137 -1.37 -0.30 13.57
CA THR A 137 0.00 0.09 13.97
C THR A 137 0.31 1.56 13.71
N ARG A 138 -0.36 2.21 12.74
CA ARG A 138 -0.18 3.63 12.39
C ARG A 138 -1.22 4.55 13.01
N VAL A 139 -2.31 4.01 13.55
CA VAL A 139 -3.38 4.80 14.16
C VAL A 139 -2.83 5.66 15.29
N GLU A 140 -2.03 5.10 16.20
CA GLU A 140 -1.45 5.84 17.32
C GLU A 140 -0.51 6.97 16.89
N LEU A 141 0.27 6.75 15.84
CA LEU A 141 1.21 7.75 15.33
C LEU A 141 0.45 8.91 14.69
N THR A 142 -0.55 8.61 13.86
CA THR A 142 -1.34 9.61 13.14
C THR A 142 -2.26 10.39 14.08
N ALA A 143 -2.85 9.72 15.07
CA ALA A 143 -3.72 10.31 16.08
C ALA A 143 -3.02 11.33 16.99
N LYS A 144 -1.68 11.36 17.04
CA LYS A 144 -0.94 12.39 17.80
C LYS A 144 -1.00 13.77 17.16
N TYR A 145 -1.12 13.84 15.84
CA TYR A 145 -1.02 15.08 15.06
C TYR A 145 -2.34 15.51 14.43
N ALA A 146 -3.34 14.63 14.40
CA ALA A 146 -4.66 14.92 13.84
C ALA A 146 -5.55 15.75 14.78
N GLU A 147 -6.57 16.38 14.20
CA GLU A 147 -7.62 17.09 14.94
C GLU A 147 -8.30 16.19 16.00
N GLU A 148 -8.73 16.81 17.10
CA GLU A 148 -9.27 16.12 18.28
C GLU A 148 -10.45 15.20 17.96
N LYS A 149 -11.33 15.57 17.01
CA LYS A 149 -12.45 14.73 16.56
C LYS A 149 -11.96 13.44 15.90
N LEU A 150 -11.09 13.56 14.90
CA LEU A 150 -10.52 12.42 14.16
C LEU A 150 -9.69 11.52 15.07
N LYS A 151 -8.95 12.13 16.01
CA LYS A 151 -8.17 11.42 17.03
C LYS A 151 -9.04 10.52 17.90
N THR A 152 -10.14 11.04 18.43
CA THR A 152 -11.02 10.23 19.30
C THR A 152 -11.62 9.05 18.55
N GLU A 153 -12.02 9.25 17.29
CA GLU A 153 -12.56 8.20 16.45
C GLU A 153 -11.51 7.14 16.12
N LEU A 154 -10.31 7.56 15.71
CA LEU A 154 -9.18 6.67 15.42
C LEU A 154 -8.81 5.78 16.62
N LEU A 155 -8.70 6.37 17.82
CA LEU A 155 -8.32 5.63 19.02
C LEU A 155 -9.34 4.57 19.44
N GLN A 156 -10.62 4.70 19.06
CA GLN A 156 -11.61 3.63 19.27
C GLN A 156 -11.26 2.36 18.51
N TYR A 157 -10.64 2.49 17.34
CA TYR A 157 -10.21 1.36 16.52
C TYR A 157 -8.85 0.78 16.92
N ALA A 158 -8.02 1.56 17.63
CA ALA A 158 -6.74 1.10 18.15
C ALA A 158 -6.90 0.09 19.30
N ASN A 159 -7.90 0.28 20.16
CA ASN A 159 -8.15 -0.56 21.33
C ASN A 159 -8.76 -1.94 21.02
N LYS A 160 -9.13 -2.18 19.76
CA LYS A 160 -9.54 -3.52 19.30
C LYS A 160 -8.27 -4.34 19.08
N GLU A 161 -7.68 -4.82 20.17
CA GLU A 161 -6.60 -5.80 20.14
C GLU A 161 -7.10 -7.05 19.39
N SER A 162 -6.79 -7.15 18.09
CA SER A 162 -6.67 -8.48 17.50
C SER A 162 -5.49 -9.13 18.23
N THR A 163 -5.68 -10.37 18.63
CA THR A 163 -4.76 -11.17 19.42
C THR A 163 -3.40 -11.29 18.75
N LEU A 164 -2.50 -10.34 19.01
CA LEU A 164 -1.07 -10.49 18.76
C LEU A 164 -0.61 -11.77 19.45
N GLU A 165 0.16 -12.59 18.75
CA GLU A 165 0.79 -13.81 19.29
C GLU A 165 1.56 -13.55 20.60
N LYS A 166 1.94 -12.29 20.88
CA LYS A 166 2.48 -11.82 22.16
C LYS A 166 1.57 -12.06 23.37
N ASN A 167 0.25 -12.13 23.19
CA ASN A 167 -0.72 -12.40 24.25
C ASN A 167 -1.01 -13.90 24.42
N ILE A 168 -0.46 -14.75 23.55
CA ILE A 168 -0.54 -16.20 23.73
C ILE A 168 0.50 -16.58 24.79
N ARG A 169 0.04 -16.92 26.01
CA ARG A 169 0.93 -17.50 27.03
C ARG A 169 1.54 -18.79 26.49
N GLY A 170 2.84 -18.76 26.17
CA GLY A 170 3.60 -19.96 25.87
C GLY A 170 3.62 -20.86 27.10
N VAL A 171 2.85 -21.94 27.08
CA VAL A 171 2.93 -22.99 28.10
C VAL A 171 4.09 -23.90 27.70
N TYR A 172 5.20 -23.82 28.44
CA TYR A 172 6.31 -24.76 28.28
C TYR A 172 5.86 -26.16 28.72
N LEU A 173 5.59 -27.02 27.74
CA LEU A 173 5.40 -28.45 27.98
C LEU A 173 6.78 -29.10 28.15
N TYR A 174 7.21 -29.26 29.41
CA TYR A 174 8.37 -30.09 29.73
C TYR A 174 8.03 -31.56 29.45
N LYS A 175 8.48 -32.08 28.30
CA LYS A 175 8.39 -33.51 28.01
C LYS A 175 9.50 -34.21 28.79
N GLN A 176 9.15 -34.94 29.86
CA GLN A 176 10.11 -35.79 30.55
C GLN A 176 10.49 -36.97 29.63
N PRO A 177 11.77 -37.33 29.53
CA PRO A 177 12.18 -38.55 28.83
C PRO A 177 11.57 -39.76 29.57
N MET A 178 10.94 -40.67 28.83
CA MET A 178 10.51 -41.95 29.40
C MET A 178 11.73 -42.81 29.70
N GLU A 179 11.73 -43.45 30.87
CA GLU A 179 12.72 -44.45 31.29
C GLU A 179 12.69 -45.70 30.40
#